data_AF-Q53KH2-F1
#
_entry.id   AF-Q53KH2-F1
#
_cell.length_a   1.000
_cell.length_b   1.000
_cell.length_c   1.000
_cell.angle_alpha   90.00
_cell.angle_beta   90.00
_cell.angle_gamma   90.00
#
_symmetry.space_group_name_H-M   'P 1'
#
loop_
_entity.id
_entity.type
_entity.pdbx_description
1 polymer ?
#
loop_
_entity_poly.entity_id
_entity_poly.type
_entity_poly.pdbx_seq_one_letter_code
_entity_poly.pdbx_strand_id
1 'polypeptide(L)'
;MSSSAGPSDAPSAEYAEHLSNLVAIPSLSHENHYFLGPIGNPDPTEFIICETNRIPLRLTNPDPGHWKNTFKSWPSLEKTSLEKSWTTWFMRMSASKRVHWDEIGISQELDLTIANSAKDEPLMAAASYFWSNTINAFLFNQGPMTPTLLDIVMITGLDITSSANPMSLNIKNQYDFKTKSIGGWSSYVAVYMGQGSVTPREHVAFLLMWLEKFLFCGSSCGPTTNWQFIAEALETKRQFLLGKILLGYLYQMLNNASAKIAVGAVVGAG
;
A
#
# COMPACT_ATOMS: atom_id res chain seq x y z
N MET A 1 -16.41 16.12 44.01
CA MET A 1 -17.77 15.53 43.94
C MET A 1 -18.35 15.95 42.61
N SER A 2 -18.23 15.10 41.59
CA SER A 2 -18.75 15.39 40.26
C SER A 2 -20.26 15.17 40.25
N SER A 3 -21.01 16.21 39.92
CA SER A 3 -22.45 16.10 39.69
C SER A 3 -22.69 15.24 38.45
N SER A 4 -23.34 14.10 38.64
CA SER A 4 -23.99 13.35 37.57
C SER A 4 -25.03 14.26 36.93
N ALA A 5 -24.79 14.68 35.69
CA ALA A 5 -25.83 15.26 34.86
C ALA A 5 -26.68 14.09 34.34
N GLY A 6 -27.93 14.03 34.79
CA GLY A 6 -28.92 13.12 34.20
C GLY A 6 -29.15 13.44 32.72
N PRO A 7 -29.79 12.51 31.97
CA PRO A 7 -30.08 12.73 30.56
C PRO A 7 -30.91 14.00 30.40
N SER A 8 -30.39 14.94 29.62
CA SER A 8 -31.04 16.21 29.29
C SER A 8 -32.30 15.97 28.46
N ASP A 9 -33.39 16.69 28.76
CA ASP A 9 -34.65 16.73 27.97
C ASP A 9 -34.48 17.40 26.59
N ALA A 10 -33.25 17.48 26.08
CA ALA A 10 -32.93 18.10 24.81
C ALA A 10 -33.49 17.26 23.64
N PRO A 11 -33.94 17.90 22.54
CA PRO A 11 -34.31 17.20 21.31
C PRO A 11 -33.21 16.23 20.86
N SER A 12 -33.57 15.06 20.32
CA SER A 12 -32.60 14.01 19.94
C SER A 12 -31.49 14.51 19.00
N ALA A 13 -31.77 15.54 18.21
CA ALA A 13 -30.80 16.20 17.34
C ALA A 13 -29.70 16.97 18.11
N GLU A 14 -30.03 17.71 19.18
CA GLU A 14 -29.04 18.43 20.01
C GLU A 14 -28.19 17.46 20.85
N TYR A 15 -28.79 16.35 21.29
CA TYR A 15 -28.07 15.31 22.03
C TYR A 15 -27.02 14.59 21.14
N ALA A 16 -27.35 14.35 19.87
CA ALA A 16 -26.42 13.73 18.91
C ALA A 16 -25.21 14.63 18.59
N GLU A 17 -25.40 15.96 18.54
CA GLU A 17 -24.33 16.91 18.26
C GLU A 17 -23.30 16.97 19.41
N HIS A 18 -23.77 16.93 20.67
CA HIS A 18 -22.90 16.94 21.85
C HIS A 18 -22.05 15.66 21.99
N LEU A 19 -22.55 14.51 21.54
CA LEU A 19 -21.86 13.23 21.62
C LEU A 19 -20.80 13.02 20.52
N SER A 20 -20.84 13.80 19.44
CA SER A 20 -19.91 13.68 18.30
C SER A 20 -18.43 13.87 18.67
N ASN A 21 -18.16 14.59 19.76
CA ASN A 21 -16.81 14.91 20.25
C ASN A 21 -16.31 14.02 21.40
N LEU A 22 -17.08 13.02 21.83
CA LEU A 22 -16.74 12.16 22.96
C LEU A 22 -16.12 10.85 22.51
N VAL A 23 -14.96 10.51 23.09
CA VAL A 23 -14.27 9.22 22.84
C VAL A 23 -15.03 8.04 23.42
N ALA A 24 -15.81 8.24 24.49
CA ALA A 24 -16.66 7.24 25.11
C ALA A 24 -18.08 7.79 25.23
N ILE A 25 -19.03 7.16 24.55
CA ILE A 25 -20.43 7.56 24.50
C ILE A 25 -21.27 6.57 25.31
N PRO A 26 -22.02 7.01 26.33
CA PRO A 26 -22.83 6.12 27.15
C PRO A 26 -23.97 5.50 26.34
N SER A 27 -24.26 4.23 26.58
CA SER A 27 -25.40 3.52 26.00
C SER A 27 -26.71 4.04 26.57
N LEU A 28 -27.64 4.41 25.68
CA LEU A 28 -28.99 4.83 26.07
C LEU A 28 -29.85 3.69 26.61
N SER A 29 -29.52 2.44 26.25
CA SER A 29 -30.31 1.25 26.58
C SER A 29 -29.76 0.45 27.76
N HIS A 30 -28.51 0.69 28.16
CA HIS A 30 -27.85 -0.09 29.21
C HIS A 30 -27.02 0.80 30.11
N GLU A 31 -27.42 0.89 31.39
CA GLU A 31 -26.65 1.54 32.43
C GLU A 31 -25.24 0.91 32.52
N ASN A 32 -24.20 1.74 32.44
CA ASN A 32 -22.76 1.38 32.50
C ASN A 32 -22.10 0.81 31.23
N HIS A 33 -22.79 0.78 30.08
CA HIS A 33 -22.12 0.49 28.80
C HIS A 33 -21.67 1.77 28.10
N TYR A 34 -20.49 1.75 27.50
CA TYR A 34 -19.93 2.84 26.72
C TYR A 34 -19.49 2.34 25.35
N PHE A 35 -19.78 3.11 24.31
CA PHE A 35 -19.30 2.90 22.94
C PHE A 35 -18.13 3.83 22.66
N LEU A 36 -17.13 3.39 21.89
CA LEU A 36 -16.06 4.27 21.45
C LEU A 36 -16.55 5.16 20.29
N GLY A 37 -16.29 6.47 20.37
CA GLY A 37 -16.71 7.44 19.38
C GLY A 37 -15.83 7.50 18.12
N PRO A 38 -16.29 8.19 17.06
CA PRO A 38 -17.53 8.97 16.98
C PRO A 38 -18.77 8.06 16.84
N ILE A 39 -19.90 8.42 17.49
CA ILE A 39 -21.15 7.68 17.29
C ILE A 39 -21.59 7.88 15.83
N GLY A 40 -21.52 6.81 15.04
CA GLY A 40 -22.14 6.79 13.72
C GLY A 40 -23.66 6.81 13.84
N ASN A 41 -24.36 6.64 12.71
CA ASN A 41 -25.79 6.36 12.72
C ASN A 41 -26.07 5.18 13.71
N PRO A 42 -26.91 5.36 14.75
CA PRO A 42 -27.20 4.31 15.72
C PRO A 42 -27.86 3.08 15.08
N ASP A 43 -28.44 3.24 13.89
CA ASP A 43 -28.87 2.16 13.01
C ASP A 43 -28.18 2.27 11.64
N PRO A 44 -26.96 1.72 11.49
CA PRO A 44 -26.24 1.76 10.21
C PRO A 44 -26.81 0.76 9.18
N THR A 45 -27.92 0.08 9.46
CA THR A 45 -28.44 -1.03 8.65
C THR A 45 -28.69 -0.61 7.20
N GLU A 46 -29.34 0.52 6.96
CA GLU A 46 -29.61 0.98 5.59
C GLU A 46 -28.30 1.23 4.82
N PHE A 47 -27.34 1.94 5.42
CA PHE A 47 -26.04 2.19 4.82
C PHE A 47 -25.28 0.89 4.53
N ILE A 48 -25.23 -0.03 5.49
CA ILE A 48 -24.55 -1.32 5.34
C ILE A 48 -25.22 -2.13 4.22
N ILE A 49 -26.54 -2.18 4.16
CA ILE A 49 -27.28 -2.88 3.10
C ILE A 49 -26.97 -2.23 1.75
N CYS A 50 -27.09 -0.91 1.64
CA CYS A 50 -26.81 -0.17 0.41
C CYS A 50 -25.39 -0.42 -0.09
N GLU A 51 -24.38 -0.32 0.77
CA GLU A 51 -22.99 -0.53 0.38
C GLU A 51 -22.65 -2.00 0.11
N THR A 52 -23.22 -2.93 0.89
CA THR A 52 -23.06 -4.38 0.65
C THR A 52 -23.64 -4.78 -0.70
N ASN A 53 -24.73 -4.15 -1.15
CA ASN A 53 -25.29 -4.43 -2.48
C ASN A 53 -24.44 -3.88 -3.64
N ARG A 54 -23.35 -3.16 -3.36
CA ARG A 54 -22.48 -2.53 -4.37
C ARG A 54 -21.12 -3.21 -4.52
N ILE A 55 -20.73 -4.09 -3.59
CA ILE A 55 -19.45 -4.80 -3.68
C ILE A 55 -19.53 -5.99 -4.63
N PRO A 56 -18.41 -6.39 -5.26
CA PRO A 56 -18.42 -7.48 -6.22
C PRO A 56 -18.96 -8.80 -5.67
N LEU A 57 -18.77 -9.09 -4.38
CA LEU A 57 -19.31 -10.30 -3.74
C LEU A 57 -20.83 -10.48 -3.92
N ARG A 58 -21.59 -9.39 -3.98
CA ARG A 58 -23.05 -9.43 -4.20
C ARG A 58 -23.44 -9.31 -5.67
N LEU A 59 -22.58 -8.69 -6.47
CA LEU A 59 -22.87 -8.41 -7.88
C LEU A 59 -22.54 -9.59 -8.79
N THR A 60 -21.55 -10.41 -8.43
CA THR A 60 -21.08 -11.51 -9.26
C THR A 60 -20.83 -12.76 -8.44
N ASN A 61 -20.89 -13.92 -9.11
CA ASN A 61 -20.44 -15.17 -8.49
C ASN A 61 -18.91 -15.14 -8.40
N PRO A 62 -18.31 -15.44 -7.23
CA PRO A 62 -16.86 -15.50 -7.12
C PRO A 62 -16.27 -16.53 -8.08
N ASP A 63 -15.50 -16.02 -9.06
CA ASP A 63 -14.70 -16.83 -9.96
C ASP A 63 -13.20 -16.52 -9.73
N PRO A 64 -12.43 -17.45 -9.15
CA PRO A 64 -10.98 -17.34 -9.04
C PRO A 64 -10.29 -17.21 -10.41
N GLY A 65 -10.94 -17.65 -11.49
CA GLY A 65 -10.46 -17.52 -12.87
C GLY A 65 -10.24 -16.08 -13.33
N HIS A 66 -10.95 -15.10 -12.75
CA HIS A 66 -10.74 -13.67 -13.03
C HIS A 66 -9.32 -13.19 -12.74
N TRP A 67 -8.59 -13.90 -11.88
CA TRP A 67 -7.23 -13.56 -11.42
C TRP A 67 -6.14 -14.42 -12.07
N LYS A 68 -6.50 -15.26 -13.05
CA LYS A 68 -5.53 -16.12 -13.74
C LYS A 68 -4.47 -15.25 -14.41
N ASN A 69 -3.19 -15.53 -14.12
CA ASN A 69 -2.03 -14.81 -14.64
C ASN A 69 -1.85 -13.35 -14.15
N THR A 70 -2.59 -12.89 -13.14
CA THR A 70 -2.53 -11.51 -12.67
C THR A 70 -1.32 -11.24 -11.78
N PHE A 71 -0.95 -12.17 -10.90
CA PHE A 71 0.14 -11.98 -9.93
C PHE A 71 1.53 -12.30 -10.50
N LYS A 72 1.75 -12.08 -11.80
CA LYS A 72 3.05 -12.29 -12.45
C LYS A 72 4.12 -11.31 -11.98
N SER A 73 3.71 -10.10 -11.58
CA SER A 73 4.60 -9.09 -11.00
C SER A 73 4.84 -9.27 -9.51
N TRP A 74 4.33 -10.35 -8.87
CA TRP A 74 4.56 -10.59 -7.46
C TRP A 74 6.07 -10.59 -7.16
N PRO A 75 6.53 -9.83 -6.14
CA PRO A 75 7.93 -9.79 -5.79
C PRO A 75 8.35 -11.11 -5.16
N SER A 76 8.81 -12.03 -6.00
CA SER A 76 9.46 -13.26 -5.55
C SER A 76 10.96 -13.18 -5.75
N LEU A 77 11.73 -13.66 -4.78
CA LEU A 77 13.15 -13.90 -4.96
C LEU A 77 13.34 -14.98 -6.03
N GLU A 78 14.07 -14.66 -7.10
CA GLU A 78 14.36 -15.64 -8.15
C GLU A 78 15.29 -16.74 -7.60
N LYS A 79 15.06 -17.98 -8.02
CA LYS A 79 15.89 -19.14 -7.64
C LYS A 79 17.22 -19.24 -8.41
N THR A 80 17.64 -18.16 -9.08
CA THR A 80 18.79 -18.13 -9.98
C THR A 80 20.12 -18.13 -9.23
N SER A 81 21.24 -18.32 -9.94
CA SER A 81 22.58 -18.48 -9.35
C SER A 81 22.92 -17.39 -8.33
N LEU A 82 23.49 -17.82 -7.20
CA LEU A 82 23.70 -17.00 -6.01
C LEU A 82 24.47 -15.71 -6.30
N GLU A 83 25.40 -15.73 -7.24
CA GLU A 83 26.39 -14.65 -7.46
C GLU A 83 25.79 -13.35 -7.99
N LYS A 84 24.69 -13.38 -8.76
CA LYS A 84 24.08 -12.18 -9.37
C LYS A 84 22.57 -12.08 -9.07
N SER A 85 22.21 -12.40 -7.83
CA SER A 85 20.83 -12.35 -7.34
C SER A 85 20.50 -10.99 -6.69
N TRP A 86 19.20 -10.69 -6.53
CA TRP A 86 18.73 -9.55 -5.74
C TRP A 86 19.31 -9.59 -4.32
N THR A 87 19.31 -10.75 -3.67
CA THR A 87 19.82 -10.92 -2.30
C THR A 87 21.29 -10.55 -2.19
N THR A 88 22.12 -10.96 -3.15
CA THR A 88 23.55 -10.61 -3.18
C THR A 88 23.74 -9.11 -3.40
N TRP A 89 22.96 -8.50 -4.30
CA TRP A 89 23.02 -7.06 -4.52
C TRP A 89 22.53 -6.27 -3.30
N PHE A 90 21.47 -6.74 -2.65
CA PHE A 90 20.93 -6.17 -1.41
C PHE A 90 21.97 -6.18 -0.29
N MET A 91 22.63 -7.31 -0.03
CA MET A 91 23.63 -7.41 1.03
C MET A 91 24.82 -6.47 0.77
N ARG A 92 25.28 -6.41 -0.49
CA ARG A 92 26.30 -5.46 -0.93
C ARG A 92 25.88 -4.01 -0.72
N MET A 93 24.66 -3.67 -1.10
CA MET A 93 24.15 -2.31 -1.01
C MET A 93 23.92 -1.89 0.45
N SER A 94 23.35 -2.78 1.26
CA SER A 94 23.16 -2.61 2.70
C SER A 94 24.48 -2.32 3.40
N ALA A 95 25.53 -3.11 3.13
CA ALA A 95 26.86 -2.91 3.70
C ALA A 95 27.45 -1.51 3.41
N SER A 96 27.10 -0.88 2.29
CA SER A 96 27.61 0.43 1.89
C SER A 96 26.67 1.61 2.14
N LYS A 97 25.35 1.38 2.17
CA LYS A 97 24.32 2.43 2.10
C LYS A 97 23.32 2.36 3.25
N ARG A 98 23.49 1.49 4.25
CA ARG A 98 22.52 1.36 5.35
C ARG A 98 22.23 2.66 6.07
N VAL A 99 23.28 3.40 6.47
CA VAL A 99 23.14 4.71 7.13
C VAL A 99 22.32 5.69 6.28
N HIS A 100 22.56 5.70 4.96
CA HIS A 100 21.80 6.53 4.02
C HIS A 100 20.31 6.15 4.01
N TRP A 101 20.00 4.86 4.00
CA TRP A 101 18.63 4.36 3.99
C TRP A 101 17.89 4.62 5.30
N ASP A 102 18.59 4.53 6.43
CA ASP A 102 18.03 4.82 7.75
C ASP A 102 17.69 6.32 7.85
N GLU A 103 18.58 7.20 7.39
CA GLU A 103 18.36 8.65 7.39
C GLU A 103 17.15 9.09 6.55
N ILE A 104 16.86 8.41 5.44
CA ILE A 104 15.72 8.71 4.57
C ILE A 104 14.49 7.84 4.85
N GLY A 105 14.55 6.97 5.86
CA GLY A 105 13.41 6.17 6.31
C GLY A 105 12.93 5.09 5.33
N ILE A 106 13.82 4.47 4.54
CA ILE A 106 13.45 3.37 3.61
C ILE A 106 14.04 2.01 3.99
N SER A 107 14.88 1.96 5.02
CA SER A 107 15.59 0.75 5.42
C SER A 107 14.68 -0.43 5.74
N GLN A 108 13.61 -0.21 6.52
CA GLN A 108 12.68 -1.26 6.93
C GLN A 108 11.97 -1.88 5.72
N GLU A 109 11.46 -1.04 4.81
CA GLU A 109 10.81 -1.52 3.59
C GLU A 109 11.78 -2.28 2.68
N LEU A 110 13.04 -1.84 2.60
CA LEU A 110 14.08 -2.58 1.90
C LEU A 110 14.35 -3.95 2.55
N ASP A 111 14.37 -4.04 3.88
CA ASP A 111 14.51 -5.32 4.60
C ASP A 111 13.33 -6.27 4.33
N LEU A 112 12.11 -5.78 4.11
CA LEU A 112 10.98 -6.63 3.75
C LEU A 112 11.19 -7.35 2.41
N THR A 113 11.98 -6.78 1.49
CA THR A 113 12.25 -7.41 0.19
C THR A 113 13.01 -8.73 0.29
N ILE A 114 13.76 -8.95 1.38
CA ILE A 114 14.52 -10.18 1.63
C ILE A 114 13.75 -11.18 2.51
N ALA A 115 12.67 -10.75 3.19
CA ALA A 115 11.83 -11.63 4.00
C ALA A 115 11.04 -12.67 3.18
N ASN A 116 10.96 -12.49 1.85
CA ASN A 116 10.33 -13.40 0.89
C ASN A 116 8.90 -13.79 1.28
N SER A 117 7.99 -12.81 1.22
CA SER A 117 6.57 -13.00 1.54
C SER A 117 5.93 -14.06 0.66
N ALA A 118 5.24 -15.00 1.31
CA ALA A 118 4.47 -16.03 0.61
C ALA A 118 3.35 -15.39 -0.22
N LYS A 119 3.23 -15.85 -1.47
CA LYS A 119 2.15 -15.43 -2.36
C LYS A 119 0.90 -16.28 -2.10
N ASP A 120 -0.14 -15.67 -1.55
CA ASP A 120 -1.46 -16.29 -1.40
C ASP A 120 -2.44 -15.70 -2.43
N GLU A 121 -2.41 -16.24 -3.65
CA GLU A 121 -3.29 -15.79 -4.73
C GLU A 121 -4.79 -15.96 -4.39
N PRO A 122 -5.23 -17.10 -3.81
CA PRO A 122 -6.62 -17.25 -3.38
C PRO A 122 -7.09 -16.17 -2.40
N LEU A 123 -6.28 -15.85 -1.39
CA LEU A 123 -6.62 -14.82 -0.40
C LEU A 123 -6.73 -13.44 -1.05
N MET A 124 -5.76 -13.06 -1.87
CA MET A 124 -5.78 -11.77 -2.58
C MET A 124 -6.98 -11.65 -3.52
N ALA A 125 -7.25 -12.72 -4.27
CA ALA A 125 -8.42 -12.78 -5.15
C ALA A 125 -9.72 -12.65 -4.35
N ALA A 126 -9.87 -13.37 -3.24
CA ALA A 126 -11.06 -13.31 -2.40
C ALA A 126 -11.26 -11.93 -1.76
N ALA A 127 -10.19 -11.31 -1.23
CA ALA A 127 -10.26 -10.00 -0.57
C ALA A 127 -10.85 -8.92 -1.49
N SER A 128 -10.52 -8.95 -2.79
CA SER A 128 -11.02 -7.98 -3.76
C SER A 128 -12.55 -7.97 -3.92
N TYR A 129 -13.24 -9.08 -3.66
CA TYR A 129 -14.70 -9.15 -3.72
C TYR A 129 -15.38 -8.36 -2.60
N PHE A 130 -14.65 -8.09 -1.51
CA PHE A 130 -15.15 -7.32 -0.38
C PHE A 130 -14.90 -5.81 -0.52
N TRP A 131 -14.14 -5.37 -1.52
CA TRP A 131 -13.75 -3.96 -1.66
C TRP A 131 -14.88 -3.10 -2.25
N SER A 132 -15.26 -2.04 -1.53
CA SER A 132 -16.15 -0.99 -2.01
C SER A 132 -15.37 0.20 -2.57
N ASN A 133 -15.55 0.46 -3.86
CA ASN A 133 -15.00 1.63 -4.54
C ASN A 133 -15.61 2.95 -4.04
N THR A 134 -16.79 2.90 -3.43
CA THR A 134 -17.49 4.10 -2.96
C THR A 134 -16.81 4.68 -1.73
N ILE A 135 -16.46 3.81 -0.77
CA ILE A 135 -15.95 4.23 0.53
C ILE A 135 -14.46 3.90 0.74
N ASN A 136 -13.81 3.30 -0.27
CA ASN A 136 -12.43 2.82 -0.21
C ASN A 136 -12.17 1.95 1.03
N ALA A 137 -13.00 0.93 1.23
CA ALA A 137 -12.88 -0.01 2.34
C ALA A 137 -13.39 -1.42 1.96
N PHE A 138 -12.87 -2.44 2.65
CA PHE A 138 -13.42 -3.77 2.64
C PHE A 138 -14.66 -3.83 3.54
N LEU A 139 -15.75 -4.42 3.05
CA LEU A 139 -16.98 -4.62 3.81
C LEU A 139 -17.03 -6.03 4.38
N PHE A 140 -16.79 -6.18 5.68
CA PHE A 140 -16.95 -7.44 6.39
C PHE A 140 -18.20 -7.42 7.27
N ASN A 141 -18.57 -8.57 7.81
CA ASN A 141 -19.69 -8.67 8.76
C ASN A 141 -19.47 -7.85 10.05
N GLN A 142 -18.22 -7.53 10.38
CA GLN A 142 -17.84 -6.69 11.53
C GLN A 142 -17.77 -5.20 11.19
N GLY A 143 -18.13 -4.82 9.96
CA GLY A 143 -18.10 -3.45 9.46
C GLY A 143 -16.99 -3.18 8.45
N PRO A 144 -16.87 -1.92 7.98
CA PRO A 144 -15.84 -1.50 7.04
C PRO A 144 -14.45 -1.56 7.67
N MET A 145 -13.47 -2.06 6.93
CA MET A 145 -12.06 -2.09 7.29
C MET A 145 -11.23 -1.60 6.11
N THR A 146 -10.26 -0.70 6.34
CA THR A 146 -9.40 -0.20 5.26
C THR A 146 -7.95 -0.03 5.73
N PRO A 147 -6.95 -0.34 4.88
CA PRO A 147 -5.57 0.02 5.15
C PRO A 147 -5.43 1.53 5.32
N THR A 148 -4.71 1.98 6.34
CA THR A 148 -4.49 3.39 6.64
C THR A 148 -3.03 3.79 6.46
N LEU A 149 -2.73 5.08 6.52
CA LEU A 149 -1.34 5.55 6.58
C LEU A 149 -0.60 4.99 7.80
N LEU A 150 -1.31 4.77 8.91
CA LEU A 150 -0.71 4.19 10.11
C LEU A 150 -0.27 2.74 9.85
N ASP A 151 -1.10 1.95 9.16
CA ASP A 151 -0.74 0.59 8.75
C ASP A 151 0.49 0.60 7.83
N ILE A 152 0.55 1.55 6.88
CA ILE A 152 1.72 1.71 6.01
C ILE A 152 2.99 1.95 6.83
N VAL A 153 3.02 2.94 7.72
CA VAL A 153 4.24 3.22 8.50
C VAL A 153 4.57 2.08 9.46
N MET A 154 3.57 1.41 10.04
CA MET A 154 3.80 0.27 10.94
C MET A 154 4.42 -0.93 10.22
N ILE A 155 3.93 -1.25 9.01
CA ILE A 155 4.41 -2.40 8.24
C ILE A 155 5.75 -2.07 7.56
N THR A 156 5.82 -0.93 6.87
CA THR A 156 6.90 -0.60 5.93
C THR A 156 7.96 0.32 6.52
N GLY A 157 7.64 1.07 7.59
CA GLY A 157 8.49 2.14 8.13
C GLY A 157 8.57 3.39 7.25
N LEU A 158 7.87 3.44 6.11
CA LEU A 158 7.92 4.57 5.19
C LEU A 158 7.29 5.84 5.79
N ASP A 159 7.89 6.99 5.49
CA ASP A 159 7.38 8.27 5.97
C ASP A 159 6.01 8.63 5.37
N ILE A 160 5.11 9.04 6.27
CA ILE A 160 3.75 9.50 6.00
C ILE A 160 3.51 10.95 6.45
N THR A 161 4.52 11.58 7.07
CA THR A 161 4.37 12.88 7.74
C THR A 161 4.93 14.04 6.94
N SER A 162 5.93 13.79 6.07
CA SER A 162 6.50 14.88 5.26
C SER A 162 5.43 15.57 4.39
N SER A 163 5.70 16.83 4.09
CA SER A 163 4.91 17.69 3.20
C SER A 163 5.52 17.82 1.81
N ALA A 164 6.54 17.01 1.48
CA ALA A 164 7.25 17.08 0.21
C ALA A 164 6.30 16.87 -0.98
N ASN A 165 6.11 17.89 -1.82
CA ASN A 165 5.26 17.76 -3.01
C ASN A 165 6.05 17.07 -4.15
N PRO A 166 5.68 15.85 -4.59
CA PRO A 166 6.38 15.15 -5.66
C PRO A 166 6.42 15.96 -6.97
N MET A 167 5.37 16.73 -7.26
CA MET A 167 5.28 17.56 -8.47
C MET A 167 6.20 18.79 -8.43
N SER A 168 6.67 19.18 -7.25
CA SER A 168 7.63 20.28 -7.07
C SER A 168 9.09 19.85 -7.28
N LEU A 169 9.33 18.53 -7.32
CA LEU A 169 10.65 17.98 -7.53
C LEU A 169 11.00 18.06 -9.02
N ASN A 170 11.61 19.17 -9.44
CA ASN A 170 12.19 19.32 -10.77
C ASN A 170 13.47 18.48 -10.90
N ILE A 171 13.33 17.15 -10.84
CA ILE A 171 14.43 16.20 -10.93
C ILE A 171 14.59 15.84 -12.40
N LYS A 172 15.73 16.25 -12.96
CA LYS A 172 16.16 15.76 -14.26
C LYS A 172 16.94 14.48 -14.04
N ASN A 173 16.54 13.41 -14.72
CA ASN A 173 17.27 12.14 -14.70
C ASN A 173 18.72 12.38 -15.15
N GLN A 174 19.67 12.14 -14.26
CA GLN A 174 21.10 12.26 -14.48
C GLN A 174 21.65 11.07 -15.25
N TYR A 175 21.10 9.87 -15.01
CA TYR A 175 21.60 8.63 -15.59
C TYR A 175 20.72 8.13 -16.72
N ASP A 176 21.33 7.45 -17.68
CA ASP A 176 20.60 6.68 -18.69
C ASP A 176 20.67 5.19 -18.34
N PHE A 177 19.50 4.59 -18.13
CA PHE A 177 19.35 3.15 -17.83
C PHE A 177 18.70 2.43 -19.01
N LYS A 178 19.38 1.39 -19.48
CA LYS A 178 18.91 0.51 -20.54
C LYS A 178 17.94 -0.49 -19.93
N THR A 179 16.66 -0.28 -20.17
CA THR A 179 15.57 -1.13 -19.64
C THR A 179 14.89 -1.90 -20.75
N LYS A 180 14.80 -1.30 -21.94
CA LYS A 180 14.34 -1.96 -23.16
C LYS A 180 15.30 -3.09 -23.53
N SER A 181 14.74 -4.26 -23.86
CA SER A 181 15.45 -5.46 -24.32
C SER A 181 16.57 -5.99 -23.40
N ILE A 182 16.63 -5.59 -22.13
CA ILE A 182 17.69 -6.05 -21.22
C ILE A 182 17.55 -7.54 -20.87
N GLY A 183 16.39 -8.14 -21.07
CA GLY A 183 16.14 -9.56 -20.77
C GLY A 183 15.65 -9.81 -19.35
N GLY A 184 14.99 -8.83 -18.73
CA GLY A 184 14.36 -8.96 -17.41
C GLY A 184 15.27 -8.58 -16.24
N TRP A 185 14.84 -8.91 -15.03
CA TRP A 185 15.48 -8.48 -13.79
C TRP A 185 16.84 -9.15 -13.55
N SER A 186 17.01 -10.44 -13.86
CA SER A 186 18.31 -11.11 -13.68
C SER A 186 19.40 -10.45 -14.53
N SER A 187 19.08 -10.11 -15.78
CA SER A 187 19.99 -9.36 -16.66
C SER A 187 20.22 -7.93 -16.19
N TYR A 188 19.19 -7.27 -15.64
CA TYR A 188 19.32 -5.94 -15.04
C TYR A 188 20.35 -5.95 -13.90
N VAL A 189 20.24 -6.89 -12.96
CA VAL A 189 21.23 -7.08 -11.89
C VAL A 189 22.61 -7.37 -12.48
N ALA A 190 22.70 -8.24 -13.49
CA ALA A 190 23.98 -8.59 -14.09
C ALA A 190 24.70 -7.44 -14.79
N VAL A 191 23.97 -6.44 -15.28
CA VAL A 191 24.50 -5.24 -15.94
C VAL A 191 24.86 -4.14 -14.94
N TYR A 192 24.05 -3.95 -13.90
CA TYR A 192 24.16 -2.78 -13.02
C TYR A 192 24.83 -3.05 -11.67
N MET A 193 24.92 -4.30 -11.24
CA MET A 193 25.68 -4.65 -10.05
C MET A 193 27.18 -4.52 -10.35
N GLY A 194 27.82 -3.58 -9.67
CA GLY A 194 29.23 -3.25 -9.87
C GLY A 194 30.18 -4.18 -9.11
N GLN A 195 31.48 -4.00 -9.37
CA GLN A 195 32.57 -4.58 -8.58
C GLN A 195 33.27 -3.45 -7.80
N GLY A 196 33.69 -3.70 -6.56
CA GLY A 196 34.40 -2.71 -5.73
C GLY A 196 33.47 -1.81 -4.92
N SER A 197 33.73 -0.50 -4.85
CA SER A 197 32.89 0.46 -4.10
C SER A 197 31.56 0.72 -4.81
N VAL A 198 30.47 0.88 -4.05
CA VAL A 198 29.15 1.22 -4.59
C VAL A 198 29.15 2.64 -5.16
N THR A 199 28.85 2.78 -6.44
CA THR A 199 28.73 4.09 -7.10
C THR A 199 27.33 4.69 -6.93
N PRO A 200 27.17 6.02 -7.02
CA PRO A 200 25.84 6.65 -7.07
C PRO A 200 24.93 6.07 -8.15
N ARG A 201 25.46 5.83 -9.35
CA ARG A 201 24.72 5.21 -10.46
C ARG A 201 24.24 3.79 -10.14
N GLU A 202 25.08 2.97 -9.50
CA GLU A 202 24.71 1.62 -9.04
C GLU A 202 23.60 1.70 -7.98
N HIS A 203 23.69 2.65 -7.05
CA HIS A 203 22.67 2.84 -6.01
C HIS A 203 21.32 3.30 -6.61
N VAL A 204 21.32 4.22 -7.59
CA VAL A 204 20.08 4.60 -8.30
C VAL A 204 19.49 3.40 -9.05
N ALA A 205 20.31 2.59 -9.73
CA ALA A 205 19.82 1.39 -10.42
C ALA A 205 19.17 0.39 -9.44
N PHE A 206 19.80 0.19 -8.29
CA PHE A 206 19.28 -0.64 -7.21
C PHE A 206 17.93 -0.12 -6.68
N LEU A 207 17.83 1.17 -6.40
CA LEU A 207 16.58 1.80 -5.93
C LEU A 207 15.48 1.75 -7.00
N LEU A 208 15.82 1.92 -8.27
CA LEU A 208 14.86 1.80 -9.37
C LEU A 208 14.27 0.38 -9.45
N MET A 209 15.12 -0.64 -9.35
CA MET A 209 14.66 -2.03 -9.27
C MET A 209 13.79 -2.27 -8.03
N TRP A 210 14.16 -1.73 -6.86
CA TRP A 210 13.33 -1.82 -5.66
C TRP A 210 11.92 -1.24 -5.88
N LEU A 211 11.84 0.00 -6.37
CA LEU A 211 10.58 0.70 -6.60
C LEU A 211 9.69 -0.04 -7.61
N GLU A 212 10.26 -0.53 -8.71
CA GLU A 212 9.49 -1.19 -9.77
C GLU A 212 9.13 -2.63 -9.49
N LYS A 213 10.07 -3.41 -8.94
CA LYS A 213 9.90 -4.85 -8.75
C LYS A 213 9.20 -5.19 -7.43
N PHE A 214 9.46 -4.42 -6.36
CA PHE A 214 9.04 -4.79 -5.01
C PHE A 214 7.99 -3.85 -4.44
N LEU A 215 8.14 -2.52 -4.63
CA LEU A 215 7.23 -1.56 -4.02
C LEU A 215 5.94 -1.36 -4.83
N PHE A 216 6.05 -1.01 -6.11
CA PHE A 216 4.90 -0.70 -6.96
C PHE A 216 4.49 -1.83 -7.91
N CYS A 217 5.36 -2.81 -8.16
CA CYS A 217 5.05 -4.05 -8.89
C CYS A 217 4.31 -3.84 -10.24
N GLY A 218 4.81 -2.92 -11.08
CA GLY A 218 4.12 -2.52 -12.30
C GLY A 218 3.88 -3.64 -13.33
N SER A 219 2.87 -3.49 -14.18
CA SER A 219 2.42 -4.46 -15.20
C SER A 219 3.47 -4.93 -16.19
N SER A 220 4.55 -4.17 -16.41
CA SER A 220 5.63 -4.55 -17.34
C SER A 220 6.30 -5.87 -16.96
N CYS A 221 6.21 -6.30 -15.69
CA CYS A 221 6.89 -7.48 -15.13
C CYS A 221 8.41 -7.46 -15.38
N GLY A 222 8.99 -6.30 -15.65
CA GLY A 222 10.38 -6.13 -16.04
C GLY A 222 10.84 -4.69 -15.92
N PRO A 223 12.15 -4.43 -16.10
CA PRO A 223 12.74 -3.11 -15.88
C PRO A 223 12.10 -2.04 -16.78
N THR A 224 11.77 -0.90 -16.19
CA THR A 224 11.36 0.34 -16.83
C THR A 224 12.09 1.53 -16.20
N THR A 225 11.74 2.75 -16.59
CA THR A 225 12.30 3.98 -16.03
C THR A 225 11.21 4.86 -15.39
N ASN A 226 10.05 4.27 -15.10
CA ASN A 226 8.86 5.00 -14.64
C ASN A 226 9.11 5.68 -13.28
N TRP A 227 9.89 5.03 -12.42
CA TRP A 227 10.21 5.53 -11.08
C TRP A 227 11.65 6.06 -10.95
N GLN A 228 12.34 6.30 -12.07
CA GLN A 228 13.74 6.72 -12.04
C GLN A 228 13.93 8.06 -11.32
N PHE A 229 13.03 9.02 -11.55
CA PHE A 229 13.10 10.33 -10.90
C PHE A 229 13.02 10.21 -9.37
N ILE A 230 12.25 9.25 -8.85
CA ILE A 230 12.18 8.96 -7.41
C ILE A 230 13.48 8.30 -6.95
N ALA A 231 13.98 7.31 -7.68
CA ALA A 231 15.24 6.65 -7.33
C ALA A 231 16.40 7.65 -7.22
N GLU A 232 16.48 8.63 -8.13
CA GLU A 232 17.46 9.71 -8.08
C GLU A 232 17.19 10.72 -6.94
N ALA A 233 15.92 11.00 -6.63
CA ALA A 233 15.55 11.80 -5.46
C ALA A 233 16.07 11.18 -4.16
N LEU A 234 15.87 9.87 -4.01
CA LEU A 234 16.26 9.09 -2.84
C LEU A 234 17.79 8.99 -2.71
N GLU A 235 18.51 8.84 -3.82
CA GLU A 235 19.98 8.86 -3.80
C GLU A 235 20.52 10.23 -3.36
N THR A 236 19.84 11.32 -3.71
CA THR A 236 20.21 12.67 -3.27
C THR A 236 19.62 13.07 -1.91
N LYS A 237 19.08 12.10 -1.15
CA LYS A 237 18.42 12.28 0.16
C LYS A 237 17.28 13.29 0.19
N ARG A 238 16.59 13.48 -0.95
CA ARG A 238 15.39 14.31 -0.97
C ARG A 238 14.26 13.57 -0.29
N GLN A 239 13.53 14.29 0.57
CA GLN A 239 12.32 13.75 1.17
C GLN A 239 11.28 13.45 0.09
N PHE A 240 10.65 12.29 0.21
CA PHE A 240 9.64 11.81 -0.73
C PHE A 240 8.54 11.05 0.01
N LEU A 241 7.28 11.28 -0.37
CA LEU A 241 6.11 10.74 0.33
C LEU A 241 5.75 9.31 -0.10
N LEU A 242 6.74 8.41 -0.05
CA LEU A 242 6.56 7.03 -0.51
C LEU A 242 5.40 6.34 0.19
N GLY A 243 5.22 6.54 1.51
CA GLY A 243 4.12 5.90 2.25
C GLY A 243 2.74 6.35 1.77
N LYS A 244 2.54 7.65 1.50
CA LYS A 244 1.26 8.17 0.96
C LYS A 244 0.99 7.68 -0.46
N ILE A 245 2.03 7.64 -1.28
CA ILE A 245 1.92 7.19 -2.67
C ILE A 245 1.63 5.69 -2.71
N LEU A 246 2.25 4.89 -1.84
CA LEU A 246 1.98 3.47 -1.71
C LEU A 246 0.52 3.20 -1.33
N LEU A 247 -0.03 3.90 -0.34
CA LEU A 247 -1.45 3.78 0.02
C LEU A 247 -2.37 4.15 -1.14
N GLY A 248 -2.08 5.27 -1.82
CA GLY A 248 -2.83 5.70 -3.00
C GLY A 248 -2.80 4.65 -4.12
N TYR A 249 -1.64 4.05 -4.36
CA TYR A 249 -1.47 3.00 -5.36
C TYR A 249 -2.25 1.73 -4.98
N LEU A 250 -2.23 1.32 -3.70
CA LEU A 250 -3.03 0.21 -3.19
C LEU A 250 -4.53 0.44 -3.42
N TYR A 251 -5.05 1.61 -3.07
CA TYR A 251 -6.45 1.96 -3.29
C TYR A 251 -6.80 1.98 -4.78
N GLN A 252 -5.93 2.54 -5.62
CA GLN A 252 -6.13 2.55 -7.06
C GLN A 252 -6.19 1.13 -7.64
N MET A 253 -5.30 0.24 -7.20
CA MET A 253 -5.30 -1.16 -7.62
C MET A 253 -6.59 -1.88 -7.19
N LEU A 254 -7.02 -1.72 -5.93
CA LEU A 254 -8.24 -2.33 -5.41
C LEU A 254 -9.48 -1.81 -6.15
N ASN A 255 -9.53 -0.50 -6.42
CA ASN A 255 -10.61 0.13 -7.18
C ASN A 255 -10.71 -0.44 -8.61
N ASN A 256 -9.57 -0.54 -9.29
CA ASN A 256 -9.50 -1.09 -10.64
C ASN A 256 -9.87 -2.59 -10.67
N ALA A 257 -9.42 -3.36 -9.69
CA ALA A 257 -9.75 -4.77 -9.58
C ALA A 257 -11.25 -4.99 -9.33
N SER A 258 -11.81 -4.32 -8.33
CA SER A 258 -13.24 -4.40 -7.99
C SER A 258 -14.13 -3.99 -9.17
N ALA A 259 -13.79 -2.92 -9.88
CA ALA A 259 -14.53 -2.48 -11.07
C ALA A 259 -14.53 -3.53 -12.19
N LYS A 260 -13.39 -4.20 -12.43
CA LYS A 260 -13.30 -5.28 -13.44
C LYS A 260 -14.10 -6.51 -13.03
N ILE A 261 -14.03 -6.92 -11.77
CA ILE A 261 -14.79 -8.07 -11.25
C ILE A 261 -16.29 -7.81 -11.37
N ALA A 262 -16.76 -6.59 -11.05
CA ALA A 262 -18.18 -6.23 -11.13
C ALA A 262 -18.78 -6.39 -12.53
N VAL A 263 -17.96 -6.29 -13.59
CA VAL A 263 -18.41 -6.48 -14.99
C VAL A 263 -18.00 -7.84 -15.57
N GLY A 264 -17.48 -8.77 -14.74
CA GLY A 264 -17.03 -10.10 -15.18
C GLY A 264 -15.79 -10.08 -16.08
N ALA A 265 -14.98 -9.01 -16.00
CA ALA A 265 -13.75 -8.87 -16.78
C ALA A 265 -12.54 -9.45 -16.03
N VAL A 266 -11.55 -9.89 -16.79
CA VAL A 266 -10.27 -10.36 -16.25
C VAL A 266 -9.54 -9.21 -15.56
N VAL A 267 -9.07 -9.45 -14.34
CA VAL A 267 -8.27 -8.48 -13.60
C VAL A 267 -6.83 -8.53 -14.14
N GLY A 268 -6.46 -7.54 -14.95
CA GLY A 268 -5.06 -7.37 -15.37
C GLY A 268 -4.16 -6.86 -14.22
N ALA A 269 -2.87 -7.19 -14.27
CA ALA A 269 -1.87 -6.52 -13.44
C ALA A 269 -1.87 -5.01 -13.76
N GLY A 270 -1.78 -4.16 -12.74
CA GLY A 270 -1.88 -2.70 -12.84
C GLY A 270 -0.85 -2.07 -13.77
#